data_AF-A0A7S3TYM1-F1
#
_entry.id   AF-A0A7S3TYM1-F1
#
_cell.length_a   1.000
_cell.length_b   1.000
_cell.length_c   1.000
_cell.angle_alpha   90.00
_cell.angle_beta   90.00
_cell.angle_gamma   90.00
#
_symmetry.space_group_name_H-M   'P 1'
#
loop_
_entity.id
_entity.type
_entity.pdbx_description
1 polymer ?
#
loop_
_entity_poly.entity_id
_entity_poly.type
_entity_poly.pdbx_seq_one_letter_code
_entity_poly.pdbx_strand_id
1 'polypeptide(L)'
;DRCGAGYKIDFTHQIKHLSFGSLDDMRMINYRYGGQITNELSGTEFKQNIPFGSLMVNYYLDISEEEYVDMTYTTKAQEVETGEWLDVQPIFTGFPYRSMKQLMITNMLPTLVWNVSITPIKAHYTLTKESLSDFLVRLCGIVGGIFAAATIFESIFRNG
;
A
#
# COMPACT_ATOMS: atom_id res chain seq x y z
N ASP A 1 -46.01 -35.22 11.53
CA ASP A 1 -45.35 -34.15 12.30
C ASP A 1 -44.16 -33.57 11.56
N ARG A 2 -44.39 -32.44 10.87
CA ARG A 2 -43.33 -31.66 10.22
C ARG A 2 -42.90 -30.58 11.21
N CYS A 3 -42.04 -30.93 12.16
CA CYS A 3 -41.38 -29.94 13.01
C CYS A 3 -40.55 -29.03 12.10
N GLY A 4 -40.86 -27.73 12.15
CA GLY A 4 -40.37 -26.71 11.24
C GLY A 4 -38.86 -26.69 11.13
N ALA A 5 -38.37 -26.58 9.90
CA ALA A 5 -37.01 -26.19 9.62
C ALA A 5 -36.77 -24.83 10.30
N GLY A 6 -36.07 -24.83 11.43
CA GLY A 6 -35.68 -23.61 12.11
C GLY A 6 -34.89 -22.72 11.15
N TYR A 7 -35.22 -21.43 11.11
CA TYR A 7 -34.48 -20.46 10.31
C TYR A 7 -33.01 -20.46 10.75
N LYS A 8 -32.12 -20.91 9.86
CA LYS A 8 -30.67 -20.83 10.05
C LYS A 8 -30.21 -19.48 9.53
N ILE A 9 -29.50 -18.71 10.35
CA ILE A 9 -28.91 -17.45 9.92
C ILE A 9 -27.62 -17.77 9.16
N ASP A 10 -27.54 -17.27 7.92
CA ASP A 10 -26.38 -17.41 7.05
C ASP A 10 -25.50 -16.14 7.11
N PHE A 11 -24.24 -16.33 7.49
CA PHE A 11 -23.18 -15.30 7.58
C PHE A 11 -22.23 -15.37 6.40
N THR A 12 -22.58 -16.09 5.34
CA THR A 12 -21.85 -16.03 4.08
C THR A 12 -21.85 -14.59 3.57
N HIS A 13 -20.67 -14.00 3.39
CA HIS A 13 -20.52 -12.62 2.94
C HIS A 13 -19.29 -12.44 2.05
N GLN A 14 -19.36 -11.42 1.22
CA GLN A 14 -18.26 -11.02 0.35
C GLN A 14 -17.85 -9.59 0.70
N ILE A 15 -16.56 -9.41 0.97
CA ILE A 15 -15.96 -8.09 1.19
C ILE A 15 -15.54 -7.58 -0.19
N LYS A 16 -16.35 -6.71 -0.80
CA LYS A 16 -16.06 -6.17 -2.14
C LYS A 16 -14.87 -5.22 -2.13
N HIS A 17 -14.86 -4.29 -1.19
CA HIS A 17 -13.80 -3.30 -1.06
C HIS A 17 -13.73 -2.80 0.38
N LEU A 18 -12.52 -2.79 0.94
CA LEU A 18 -12.21 -2.25 2.26
C LEU A 18 -10.83 -1.60 2.19
N SER A 19 -10.82 -0.28 2.35
CA SER A 19 -9.63 0.58 2.38
C SER A 19 -9.86 1.76 3.31
N PHE A 20 -8.78 2.39 3.75
CA PHE A 20 -8.81 3.56 4.63
C PHE A 20 -8.10 4.75 3.96
N GLY A 21 -8.63 5.95 4.18
CA GLY A 21 -8.10 7.20 3.59
C GLY A 21 -8.60 7.51 2.18
N SER A 22 -7.86 8.36 1.48
CA SER A 22 -8.19 8.86 0.14
C SER A 22 -7.84 7.83 -0.94
N LEU A 23 -8.81 7.52 -1.81
CA LEU A 23 -8.59 6.64 -2.96
C LEU A 23 -7.65 7.25 -4.00
N ASP A 24 -7.63 8.58 -4.11
CA ASP A 24 -6.76 9.28 -5.04
C ASP A 24 -5.31 9.25 -4.55
N ASP A 25 -5.08 9.44 -3.25
CA ASP A 25 -3.75 9.31 -2.65
C ASP A 25 -3.24 7.88 -2.81
N MET A 26 -4.08 6.87 -2.51
CA MET A 26 -3.74 5.47 -2.72
C MET A 26 -3.39 5.17 -4.18
N ARG A 27 -4.11 5.74 -5.15
CA ARG A 27 -3.79 5.60 -6.58
C ARG A 27 -2.45 6.24 -6.94
N MET A 28 -2.20 7.44 -6.43
CA MET A 28 -0.95 8.17 -6.67
C MET A 28 0.26 7.47 -6.04
N ILE A 29 0.09 6.94 -4.83
CA ILE A 29 1.10 6.14 -4.12
C ILE A 29 1.43 4.89 -4.94
N ASN A 30 0.42 4.10 -5.31
CA ASN A 30 0.60 2.89 -6.12
C ASN A 30 1.30 3.18 -7.47
N TYR A 31 0.94 4.28 -8.13
CA TYR A 31 1.52 4.66 -9.42
C TYR A 31 2.98 5.15 -9.30
N ARG A 32 3.29 5.98 -8.30
CA ARG A 32 4.60 6.65 -8.18
C ARG A 32 5.63 5.85 -7.40
N TYR A 33 5.21 5.13 -6.36
CA TYR A 33 6.09 4.48 -5.39
C TYR A 33 6.20 2.97 -5.61
N GLY A 34 5.49 2.42 -6.59
CA GLY A 34 5.59 1.01 -6.99
C GLY A 34 5.15 0.00 -5.92
N GLY A 35 4.60 0.49 -4.80
CA GLY A 35 4.14 -0.32 -3.67
C GLY A 35 2.62 -0.39 -3.67
N GLN A 36 2.09 -1.60 -3.81
CA GLN A 36 0.67 -1.89 -3.63
C GLN A 36 0.33 -1.66 -2.15
N ILE A 37 -0.43 -0.62 -1.81
CA ILE A 37 -1.21 -0.65 -0.58
C ILE A 37 -2.20 -1.81 -0.74
N THR A 38 -1.81 -3.00 -0.27
CA THR A 38 -2.58 -4.22 -0.47
C THR A 38 -3.68 -4.29 0.57
N ASN A 39 -4.92 -4.22 0.11
CA ASN A 39 -6.09 -4.41 0.95
C ASN A 39 -6.37 -5.91 1.07
N GLU A 40 -5.83 -6.58 2.09
CA GLU A 40 -5.87 -8.03 2.27
C GLU A 40 -7.29 -8.62 2.26
N LEU A 41 -8.28 -7.87 2.74
CA LEU A 41 -9.68 -8.33 2.79
C LEU A 41 -10.49 -7.93 1.56
N SER A 42 -9.99 -7.05 0.70
CA SER A 42 -10.72 -6.65 -0.51
C SER A 42 -10.81 -7.82 -1.50
N GLY A 43 -12.03 -8.12 -1.94
CA GLY A 43 -12.33 -9.23 -2.85
C GLY A 43 -12.46 -10.59 -2.16
N THR A 44 -12.32 -10.67 -0.83
CA THR A 44 -12.43 -11.94 -0.11
C THR A 44 -13.88 -12.37 0.08
N GLU A 45 -14.13 -13.67 -0.08
CA GLU A 45 -15.43 -14.28 0.17
C GLU A 45 -15.32 -15.21 1.38
N PHE A 46 -16.27 -15.09 2.31
CA PHE A 46 -16.44 -15.99 3.43
C PHE A 46 -17.71 -16.79 3.22
N LYS A 47 -17.59 -18.12 3.14
CA LYS A 47 -18.71 -19.07 3.07
C LYS A 47 -18.89 -19.76 4.42
N GLN A 48 -20.08 -19.65 4.99
CA GLN A 48 -20.40 -20.35 6.23
C GLN A 48 -20.63 -21.84 5.95
N ASN A 49 -19.71 -22.69 6.43
CA ASN A 49 -19.85 -24.15 6.30
C ASN A 49 -19.82 -24.83 7.67
N ILE A 50 -20.80 -24.52 8.52
CA ILE A 50 -20.98 -25.17 9.83
C ILE A 50 -22.26 -26.02 9.85
N PRO A 51 -22.18 -27.28 10.32
CA PRO A 51 -23.32 -28.20 10.36
C PRO A 51 -24.33 -27.85 11.47
N PHE A 52 -23.88 -27.24 12.58
CA PHE A 52 -24.70 -26.87 13.72
C PHE A 52 -24.07 -25.70 14.50
N GLY A 53 -24.89 -24.97 15.25
CA GLY A 53 -24.46 -23.83 16.07
C GLY A 53 -24.56 -22.48 15.37
N SER A 54 -24.26 -21.43 16.13
CA SER A 54 -24.26 -20.04 15.71
C SER A 54 -22.82 -19.57 15.47
N LEU A 55 -22.59 -18.80 14.41
CA LEU A 55 -21.24 -18.37 14.02
C LEU A 55 -20.97 -16.96 14.51
N MET A 56 -19.82 -16.78 15.16
CA MET A 56 -19.23 -15.47 15.39
C MET A 56 -17.99 -15.31 14.52
N VAL A 57 -17.94 -14.21 13.76
CA VAL A 57 -16.80 -13.87 12.90
C VAL A 57 -16.18 -12.58 13.41
N ASN A 58 -14.93 -12.64 13.85
CA ASN A 58 -14.17 -11.48 14.27
C ASN A 58 -13.12 -11.16 13.21
N TYR A 59 -13.16 -9.93 12.70
CA TYR A 59 -12.11 -9.35 11.87
C TYR A 59 -11.30 -8.39 12.72
N TYR A 60 -10.01 -8.65 12.86
CA TYR A 60 -9.05 -7.74 13.47
C TYR A 60 -8.30 -7.02 12.35
N LEU A 61 -8.35 -5.69 12.38
CA LEU A 61 -7.69 -4.81 11.43
C LEU A 61 -6.69 -3.94 12.20
N ASP A 62 -5.42 -4.09 11.86
CA ASP A 62 -4.36 -3.25 12.40
C ASP A 62 -3.91 -2.30 11.30
N ILE A 63 -4.24 -1.02 11.47
CA ILE A 63 -4.00 0.05 10.50
C ILE A 63 -2.73 0.81 10.88
N SER A 64 -1.87 1.08 9.89
CA SER A 64 -0.71 1.94 10.03
C SER A 64 -0.80 3.16 9.13
N GLU A 65 -0.29 4.30 9.59
CA GLU A 65 -0.24 5.52 8.79
C GLU A 65 1.13 5.65 8.10
N GLU A 66 1.11 5.87 6.79
CA GLU A 66 2.29 6.07 5.96
C GLU A 66 2.16 7.39 5.21
N GLU A 67 3.21 8.20 5.25
CA GLU A 67 3.29 9.47 4.54
C GLU A 67 4.34 9.38 3.44
N TYR A 68 3.98 9.83 2.25
CA TYR A 68 4.81 9.80 1.07
C TYR A 68 5.02 11.23 0.56
N VAL A 69 6.25 11.70 0.65
CA VAL A 69 6.64 13.05 0.21
C VAL A 69 7.47 12.93 -1.06
N ASP A 70 6.99 13.52 -2.15
CA ASP A 70 7.73 13.60 -3.40
C ASP A 70 8.57 14.88 -3.41
N MET A 71 9.89 14.75 -3.29
CA MET A 71 10.80 15.91 -3.28
C MET A 71 11.17 16.38 -4.68
N THR A 72 10.65 15.75 -5.75
CA THR A 72 11.08 16.01 -7.13
C THR A 72 10.36 17.17 -7.80
N TYR A 73 9.16 17.53 -7.33
CA TYR A 73 8.38 18.63 -7.91
C TYR A 73 7.59 19.35 -6.83
N THR A 74 7.34 20.63 -7.06
CA THR A 74 6.49 21.46 -6.21
C THR A 74 5.11 21.58 -6.84
N THR A 75 4.09 21.62 -5.98
CA THR A 75 2.72 21.96 -6.34
C THR A 75 2.36 23.28 -5.67
N LYS A 76 1.44 24.03 -6.27
CA LYS A 76 0.91 25.24 -5.64
C LYS A 76 -0.16 24.85 -4.64
N ALA A 77 0.06 25.13 -3.36
CA ALA A 77 -0.94 25.03 -2.32
C ALA A 77 -1.30 26.45 -1.86
N GLN A 78 -2.60 26.69 -1.65
CA GLN A 78 -3.04 27.95 -1.10
C GLN A 78 -2.91 27.89 0.43
N GLU A 79 -2.16 28.82 0.99
CA GLU A 79 -2.02 28.97 2.43
C GLU A 79 -3.32 29.51 3.03
N VAL A 80 -3.81 28.86 4.09
CA VAL A 80 -5.15 29.11 4.66
C VAL A 80 -5.24 30.48 5.34
N GLU A 81 -4.12 30.99 5.88
CA GLU A 81 -4.09 32.22 6.67
C GLU A 81 -3.87 33.49 5.83
N THR A 82 -3.03 33.41 4.81
CA THR A 82 -2.63 34.56 3.96
C THR A 82 -3.33 34.56 2.60
N GLY A 83 -3.85 33.41 2.16
CA GLY A 83 -4.44 33.23 0.83
C GLY A 83 -3.42 33.20 -0.30
N GLU A 84 -2.11 33.24 0.01
CA GLU A 84 -1.03 33.20 -0.96
C GLU A 84 -0.81 31.79 -1.50
N TRP A 85 -0.41 31.70 -2.77
CA TRP A 85 -0.03 30.44 -3.39
C TRP A 85 1.44 30.16 -3.13
N LEU A 86 1.72 29.18 -2.28
CA LEU A 86 3.06 28.73 -1.97
C LEU A 86 3.40 27.46 -2.76
N ASP A 87 4.66 27.37 -3.19
CA ASP A 87 5.20 26.15 -3.79
C ASP A 87 5.52 25.16 -2.66
N VAL A 88 4.70 24.13 -2.53
CA VAL A 88 4.79 23.10 -1.48
C VAL A 88 5.03 21.73 -2.11
N GLN A 89 5.76 20.87 -1.41
CA GLN A 89 5.92 19.48 -1.85
C GLN A 89 4.61 18.71 -1.64
N PRO A 90 4.16 17.92 -2.62
CA PRO A 90 2.95 17.13 -2.48
C PRO A 90 3.18 15.99 -1.47
N ILE A 91 2.23 15.87 -0.55
CA ILE A 91 2.21 14.85 0.49
C ILE A 91 1.02 13.93 0.19
N PHE A 92 1.29 12.63 0.13
CA PHE A 92 0.26 11.61 -0.01
C PHE A 92 0.23 10.73 1.23
N THR A 93 -0.95 10.48 1.79
CA THR A 93 -1.10 9.66 3.00
C THR A 93 -1.76 8.34 2.66
N GLY A 94 -1.09 7.24 2.99
CA GLY A 94 -1.56 5.87 2.87
C GLY A 94 -1.93 5.27 4.23
N PHE A 95 -2.93 4.40 4.22
CA PHE A 95 -3.34 3.64 5.40
C PHE A 95 -3.36 2.13 5.10
N PRO A 96 -2.20 1.50 4.92
CA PRO A 96 -2.14 0.04 4.85
C PRO A 96 -2.69 -0.58 6.14
N TYR A 97 -3.32 -1.73 6.00
CA TYR A 97 -3.78 -2.50 7.15
C TYR A 97 -3.43 -3.97 6.99
N ARG A 98 -3.19 -4.61 8.13
CA ARG A 98 -3.12 -6.07 8.24
C ARG A 98 -4.42 -6.60 8.78
N SER A 99 -4.81 -7.77 8.29
CA SER A 99 -6.07 -8.39 8.66
C SER A 99 -5.88 -9.77 9.25
N MET A 100 -6.62 -10.06 10.32
CA MET A 100 -6.74 -11.39 10.89
C MET A 100 -8.21 -11.73 11.07
N LYS A 101 -8.60 -12.93 10.65
CA LYS A 101 -9.97 -13.45 10.83
C LYS A 101 -9.96 -14.55 11.86
N GLN A 102 -10.85 -14.45 12.84
CA GLN A 102 -11.12 -15.50 13.82
C GLN A 102 -12.58 -15.94 13.73
N LEU A 103 -12.78 -17.26 13.72
CA LEU A 103 -14.10 -17.88 13.68
C LEU A 103 -14.34 -18.60 14.99
N MET A 104 -15.50 -18.38 15.60
CA MET A 104 -15.91 -19.07 16.81
C MET A 104 -17.31 -19.62 16.65
N ILE A 105 -17.50 -20.90 16.95
CA ILE A 105 -18.82 -21.50 17.06
C ILE A 105 -19.29 -21.25 18.48
N THR A 106 -20.42 -20.57 18.62
CA THR A 106 -21.00 -20.21 19.92
C THR A 106 -22.48 -20.57 19.93
N ASN A 107 -23.06 -20.65 21.13
CA ASN A 107 -24.51 -20.77 21.31
C ASN A 107 -25.18 -19.38 21.50
N MET A 108 -24.39 -18.30 21.41
CA MET A 108 -24.87 -16.92 21.44
C MET A 108 -25.43 -16.48 20.08
N LEU A 109 -26.06 -15.30 20.04
CA LEU A 109 -26.53 -14.70 18.79
C LEU A 109 -25.36 -14.57 17.80
N PRO A 110 -25.56 -14.97 16.55
CA PRO A 110 -24.48 -14.93 15.58
C PRO A 110 -24.16 -13.48 15.27
N THR A 111 -22.88 -13.15 15.27
CA THR A 111 -22.41 -11.76 15.24
C THR A 111 -21.17 -11.66 14.37
N LEU A 112 -21.11 -10.58 13.60
CA LEU A 112 -19.93 -10.19 12.84
C LEU A 112 -19.34 -8.95 13.51
N VAL A 113 -18.10 -9.03 13.96
CA VAL A 113 -17.42 -7.96 14.71
C VAL A 113 -16.19 -7.50 13.94
N TRP A 114 -16.06 -6.18 13.81
CA TRP A 114 -14.87 -5.52 13.28
C TRP A 114 -14.12 -4.88 14.45
N ASN A 115 -12.94 -5.37 14.73
CA ASN A 115 -12.01 -4.80 15.71
C ASN A 115 -10.98 -4.01 14.92
N VAL A 116 -11.06 -2.69 15.00
CA VAL A 116 -10.15 -1.79 14.29
C VAL A 116 -9.20 -1.16 15.29
N SER A 117 -7.91 -1.37 15.09
CA SER A 117 -6.83 -0.78 15.86
C SER A 117 -5.98 0.10 14.95
N ILE A 118 -5.54 1.25 15.45
CA ILE A 118 -4.67 2.18 14.72
C ILE A 118 -3.35 2.25 15.48
N THR A 119 -2.24 1.99 14.78
CA THR A 119 -0.91 2.09 15.38
C THR A 119 -0.56 3.55 15.63
N PRO A 120 -0.02 3.92 16.80
CA PRO A 120 0.35 5.31 17.11
C PRO A 120 1.67 5.74 16.43
N ILE A 121 2.15 4.97 15.46
CA ILE A 121 3.41 5.20 14.76
C ILE A 121 3.08 5.54 13.31
N LYS A 122 3.78 6.55 12.79
CA LYS A 122 3.68 7.01 11.42
C LYS A 122 5.01 6.77 10.70
N ALA A 123 4.96 6.14 9.53
CA ALA A 123 6.12 5.99 8.67
C ALA A 123 6.19 7.15 7.68
N HIS A 124 7.39 7.71 7.47
CA HIS A 124 7.62 8.78 6.49
C HIS A 124 8.57 8.28 5.41
N TYR A 125 8.12 8.28 4.17
CA TYR A 125 8.87 7.91 2.98
C TYR A 125 9.10 9.14 2.11
N THR A 126 10.37 9.42 1.82
CA THR A 126 10.77 10.49 0.90
C THR A 126 11.22 9.88 -0.42
N LEU A 127 10.65 10.36 -1.53
CA LEU A 127 11.05 9.93 -2.86
C LEU A 127 11.86 11.01 -3.55
N THR A 128 13.06 10.62 -3.96
CA THR A 128 13.94 11.40 -4.82
C THR A 128 14.14 10.61 -6.11
N LYS A 129 13.78 11.22 -7.24
CA LYS A 129 14.16 10.69 -8.56
C LYS A 129 15.46 11.36 -8.97
N GLU A 130 16.45 10.57 -9.35
CA GLU A 130 17.62 11.10 -10.05
C GLU A 130 17.22 11.63 -11.43
N SER A 131 17.89 12.68 -11.89
CA SER A 131 17.66 13.21 -13.22
C SER A 131 18.19 12.23 -14.28
N LEU A 132 17.49 12.07 -15.40
CA LEU A 132 17.99 11.26 -16.52
C LEU A 132 19.33 11.78 -17.06
N SER A 133 19.59 13.08 -16.92
CA SER A 133 20.87 13.68 -17.27
C SER A 133 22.00 13.10 -16.43
N ASP A 134 21.85 13.04 -15.10
CA ASP A 134 22.88 12.48 -14.22
C ASP A 134 23.13 11.00 -14.51
N PHE A 135 22.06 10.25 -14.79
CA PHE A 135 22.18 8.86 -15.24
C PHE A 135 22.96 8.74 -16.54
N LEU A 136 22.63 9.54 -17.57
CA LEU A 136 23.30 9.51 -18.87
C LEU A 136 24.77 9.95 -18.77
N VAL A 137 25.07 10.94 -17.94
CA VAL A 137 26.45 11.38 -17.67
C VAL A 137 27.25 10.25 -17.04
N ARG A 138 26.70 9.59 -16.00
CA ARG A 138 27.34 8.43 -15.36
C ARG A 138 27.53 7.27 -16.36
N LEU A 139 26.53 6.98 -17.19
CA LEU A 139 26.60 5.93 -18.21
C LEU A 139 27.67 6.25 -19.27
N CYS A 140 27.70 7.48 -19.77
CA CYS A 140 28.71 7.94 -20.72
C CYS A 140 30.12 7.85 -20.12
N GLY A 141 30.28 8.21 -18.84
CA GLY A 141 31.54 8.06 -18.12
C GLY A 141 32.01 6.59 -18.04
N ILE A 142 31.10 5.65 -17.77
CA ILE A 142 31.42 4.22 -17.74
C ILE A 142 31.83 3.73 -19.14
N VAL A 143 31.05 4.04 -20.17
CA VAL A 143 31.32 3.60 -21.55
C VAL A 143 32.63 4.21 -22.06
N GLY A 144 32.80 5.52 -21.90
CA GLY A 144 34.03 6.24 -22.28
C GLY A 144 35.26 5.74 -21.53
N GLY A 145 35.12 5.42 -20.24
CA GLY A 145 36.19 4.85 -19.42
C GLY A 145 36.65 3.47 -19.92
N ILE A 146 35.72 2.59 -20.32
CA ILE A 146 36.05 1.27 -20.88
C ILE A 146 36.81 1.41 -22.20
N PHE A 147 36.37 2.29 -23.10
CA PHE A 147 37.06 2.54 -24.37
C PHE A 147 38.46 3.16 -24.19
N ALA A 148 38.60 4.09 -23.23
CA ALA A 148 39.91 4.67 -22.90
C ALA A 148 40.86 3.62 -22.30
N ALA A 149 40.38 2.75 -21.40
CA ALA A 149 41.18 1.67 -20.85
C ALA A 149 41.62 0.66 -21.93
N ALA A 150 40.72 0.28 -22.84
CA ALA A 150 41.02 -0.65 -23.93
C ALA A 150 42.12 -0.12 -24.86
N THR A 151 42.09 1.16 -25.21
CA THR A 151 43.11 1.79 -26.07
C THR A 151 44.48 1.91 -25.38
N ILE A 152 44.51 2.19 -24.07
CA ILE A 152 45.76 2.16 -23.29
C ILE A 152 46.34 0.74 -23.27
N PHE A 153 45.52 -0.26 -22.96
CA PHE A 153 45.94 -1.67 -22.96
C PHE A 153 46.46 -2.13 -24.32
N GLU A 154 45.74 -1.79 -25.39
CA GLU A 154 46.17 -2.10 -26.76
C GLU A 154 47.50 -1.41 -27.10
N SER A 155 47.71 -0.15 -26.69
CA SER A 155 48.96 0.56 -26.95
C SER A 155 50.16 -0.07 -26.23
N ILE A 156 49.95 -0.57 -25.00
CA ILE A 156 50.98 -1.26 -24.22
C ILE A 156 51.31 -2.61 -24.86
N PHE A 157 50.30 -3.38 -25.27
CA PHE A 157 50.51 -4.70 -25.86
C PHE A 157 51.11 -4.65 -27.28
N ARG A 158 50.88 -3.56 -28.02
CA ARG A 158 51.40 -3.38 -29.38
C ARG A 158 52.82 -2.78 -29.43
N ASN A 159 53.21 -2.03 -28.40
CA ASN A 159 54.54 -1.40 -28.31
C ASN A 159 55.51 -2.10 -27.34
N GLY A 160 55.10 -3.19 -26.69
CA GLY A 160 55.97 -4.10 -25.93
C GLY A 160 56.33 -5.32 -26.76
#